data_AF-A0A7R9I2F0-F1
#
_entry.id   AF-A0A7R9I2F0-F1
#
_cell.length_a   1.000
_cell.length_b   1.000
_cell.length_c   1.000
_cell.angle_alpha   90.00
_cell.angle_beta   90.00
_cell.angle_gamma   90.00
#
_symmetry.space_group_name_H-M   'P 1'
#
loop_
_entity.id
_entity.type
_entity.pdbx_description
1 polymer ?
#
loop_
_entity_poly.entity_id
_entity_poly.type
_entity_poly.pdbx_seq_one_letter_code
_entity_poly.pdbx_strand_id
1 'polypeptide(L)'
;MLPPMFESFLTGLNSNEGRVLGCLSSGRALISEQSPESDRILTRLDETQQLWEDLRELAHARQEALAGAKQVHVFDRTADETMAWIQEKDSVLSSEGYGQDLETIQTLVRKHEGFETDLAAVKEQVESVVEEAKRLADLFPDARDHIEVKYEDTLEAWNELLDKSAQRRDKLSQAEQLQAYFDDYRDLMYVYSQLIQC
;
A
#
# COMPACT_ATOMS: atom_id res chain seq x y z
N MET A 1 6.45 -5.09 14.47
CA MET A 1 7.05 -5.44 15.76
C MET A 1 8.55 -5.34 15.57
N LEU A 2 9.31 -4.86 16.55
CA LEU A 2 10.77 -4.87 16.41
C LEU A 2 11.25 -6.34 16.46
N PRO A 3 12.40 -6.67 15.86
CA PRO A 3 12.97 -8.01 16.02
C PRO A 3 13.21 -8.32 17.51
N PRO A 4 12.81 -9.50 18.02
CA PRO A 4 12.93 -9.84 19.45
C PRO A 4 14.33 -9.67 20.03
N MET A 5 15.35 -9.95 19.21
CA MET A 5 16.75 -9.72 19.57
C MET A 5 17.06 -8.25 19.85
N PHE A 6 16.48 -7.33 19.08
CA PHE A 6 16.70 -5.90 19.26
C PHE A 6 15.90 -5.34 20.45
N GLU A 7 14.70 -5.87 20.71
CA GLU A 7 13.94 -5.55 21.93
C GLU A 7 14.70 -5.96 23.20
N SER A 8 15.30 -7.16 23.18
CA SER A 8 16.16 -7.63 24.27
C SER A 8 17.39 -6.74 24.45
N PHE A 9 18.03 -6.31 23.35
CA PHE A 9 19.14 -5.36 23.38
C PHE A 9 18.72 -4.02 24.01
N LEU A 10 17.61 -3.41 23.59
CA LEU A 10 17.12 -2.14 24.14
C LEU A 10 16.77 -2.26 25.64
N THR A 11 16.21 -3.40 26.05
CA THR A 11 15.94 -3.69 27.46
C THR A 11 17.24 -3.74 28.27
N GLY A 12 18.26 -4.42 27.73
CA GLY A 12 19.59 -4.49 28.33
C GLY A 12 20.26 -3.12 28.40
N LEU A 13 20.14 -2.31 27.35
CA LEU A 13 20.66 -0.94 27.30
C LEU A 13 20.05 -0.08 28.42
N ASN A 14 18.72 -0.02 28.48
CA ASN A 14 17.99 0.78 29.47
C ASN A 14 18.27 0.31 30.91
N SER A 15 18.38 -1.00 31.12
CA SER A 15 18.68 -1.56 32.45
C SER A 15 20.09 -1.19 32.95
N ASN A 16 21.01 -0.87 32.05
CA ASN A 16 22.37 -0.46 32.42
C ASN A 16 22.56 1.06 32.54
N GLU A 17 21.59 1.87 32.11
CA GLU A 17 21.69 3.34 32.16
C GLU A 17 22.00 3.83 33.58
N GLY A 18 21.26 3.35 34.58
CA GLY A 18 21.49 3.73 35.98
C GLY A 18 22.90 3.35 36.49
N ARG A 19 23.47 2.24 36.02
CA ARG A 19 24.83 1.81 36.40
C ARG A 19 25.89 2.71 35.77
N VAL A 20 25.70 3.09 34.50
CA VAL A 20 26.61 4.01 33.80
C VAL A 20 26.57 5.38 34.45
N LEU A 21 25.38 5.94 34.66
CA LEU A 21 25.20 7.22 35.34
C LEU A 21 25.77 7.20 36.77
N GLY A 22 25.58 6.11 37.50
CA GLY A 22 26.16 5.90 38.83
C GLY A 22 27.69 5.82 38.83
N CYS A 23 28.29 5.18 37.82
CA CYS A 23 29.75 5.16 37.66
C CYS A 23 30.30 6.56 37.35
N LEU A 24 29.63 7.29 36.46
CA LEU A 24 30.00 8.65 36.10
C LEU A 24 29.92 9.61 37.31
N SER A 25 28.84 9.54 38.09
CA SER A 25 28.68 10.37 39.29
C SER A 25 29.71 10.05 40.36
N SER A 26 29.99 8.76 40.58
CA SER A 26 30.99 8.32 41.56
C SER A 26 32.40 8.79 41.18
N GLY A 27 32.79 8.68 39.90
CA GLY A 27 34.09 9.17 39.45
C GLY A 27 34.23 10.69 39.56
N ARG A 28 33.16 11.46 39.26
CA ARG A 28 33.16 12.93 39.43
C ARG A 28 33.32 13.33 40.90
N ALA A 29 32.73 12.58 41.84
CA ALA A 29 32.91 12.81 43.27
C ALA A 29 34.37 12.61 43.70
N LEU A 30 35.02 11.53 43.25
CA LEU A 30 36.43 11.25 43.56
C LEU A 30 37.40 12.33 43.06
N ILE A 31 37.11 12.95 41.90
CA ILE A 31 37.88 14.09 41.40
C ILE A 31 37.70 15.31 42.31
N SER A 32 36.46 15.56 42.79
CA SER A 32 36.17 16.69 43.68
C SER A 32 36.88 16.59 45.04
N GLU A 33 37.19 15.38 45.50
CA GLU A 33 37.95 15.09 46.72
C GLU A 33 39.48 15.21 46.56
N GLN A 34 39.97 15.68 45.40
CA GLN A 34 41.40 15.81 45.08
C GLN A 34 42.18 14.48 45.14
N SER A 35 41.61 13.40 44.59
CA SER A 35 42.30 12.13 44.43
C SER A 35 43.61 12.29 43.62
N PRO A 36 44.72 11.65 44.02
CA PRO A 36 45.99 11.72 43.30
C PRO A 36 45.92 11.16 41.86
N GLU A 37 44.89 10.39 41.53
CA GLU A 37 44.64 9.82 40.20
C GLU A 37 43.59 10.59 39.39
N SER A 38 43.26 11.83 39.77
CA SER A 38 42.18 12.64 39.16
C SER A 38 42.26 12.70 37.62
N ASP A 39 43.45 12.89 37.03
CA ASP A 39 43.62 12.94 35.57
C ASP A 39 43.26 11.62 34.88
N ARG A 40 43.62 10.50 35.51
CA ARG A 40 43.30 9.16 35.01
C ARG A 40 41.81 8.86 35.17
N ILE A 41 41.19 9.29 36.27
CA ILE A 41 39.74 9.15 36.49
C ILE A 41 38.98 9.98 35.45
N LEU A 42 39.40 11.23 35.21
CA LEU A 42 38.78 12.12 34.23
C LEU A 42 38.81 11.51 32.82
N THR A 43 39.97 11.01 32.39
CA THR A 43 40.10 10.34 31.08
C THR A 43 39.10 9.17 30.95
N ARG A 44 38.95 8.34 31.99
CA ARG A 44 38.02 7.20 31.96
C ARG A 44 36.55 7.63 32.01
N LEU A 45 36.23 8.72 32.69
CA LEU A 45 34.88 9.29 32.70
C LEU A 45 34.49 9.78 31.31
N ASP A 46 35.38 10.53 30.66
CA ASP A 46 35.15 11.07 29.33
C ASP A 46 34.98 9.94 28.30
N GLU A 47 35.86 8.93 28.33
CA GLU A 47 35.73 7.73 27.49
C GLU A 47 34.40 7.00 27.72
N THR A 48 34.01 6.80 28.99
CA THR A 48 32.76 6.09 29.33
C THR A 48 31.53 6.87 28.90
N GLN A 49 31.55 8.19 29.07
CA GLN A 49 30.47 9.07 28.64
C GLN A 49 30.33 9.06 27.12
N GLN A 50 31.43 9.21 26.38
CA GLN A 50 31.40 9.18 24.92
C GLN A 50 30.87 7.85 24.39
N LEU A 51 31.40 6.72 24.89
CA LEU A 51 30.95 5.39 24.46
C LEU A 51 29.46 5.15 24.78
N TRP A 52 28.97 5.71 25.88
CA TRP A 52 27.55 5.61 26.25
C TRP A 52 26.65 6.43 25.33
N GLU A 53 27.06 7.66 24.99
CA GLU A 53 26.37 8.54 24.06
C GLU A 53 26.34 7.91 22.65
N ASP A 54 27.49 7.46 22.13
CA ASP A 54 27.60 6.78 20.83
C ASP A 54 26.70 5.54 20.76
N LEU A 55 26.71 4.71 21.81
CA LEU A 55 25.89 3.50 21.85
C LEU A 55 24.39 3.83 21.80
N ARG A 56 23.96 4.88 22.49
CA ARG A 56 22.57 5.34 22.48
C ARG A 56 22.17 5.88 21.10
N GLU A 57 23.04 6.66 20.47
CA GLU A 57 22.81 7.18 19.12
C GLU A 57 22.68 6.04 18.10
N LEU A 58 23.59 5.06 18.13
CA LEU A 58 23.51 3.88 17.26
C LEU A 58 22.25 3.06 17.52
N ALA A 59 21.86 2.89 18.78
CA ALA A 59 20.63 2.20 19.14
C ALA A 59 19.39 2.92 18.60
N HIS A 60 19.34 4.24 18.74
CA HIS A 60 18.24 5.06 18.23
C HIS A 60 18.15 4.99 16.70
N ALA A 61 19.27 5.24 16.00
CA ALA A 61 19.31 5.17 14.54
C ALA A 61 18.87 3.79 14.02
N ARG A 62 19.30 2.71 14.68
CA ARG A 62 18.86 1.35 14.32
C ARG A 62 17.37 1.13 14.58
N GLN A 63 16.83 1.68 15.66
CA GLN A 63 15.41 1.60 15.97
C GLN A 63 14.57 2.31 14.90
N GLU A 64 14.98 3.51 14.48
CA GLU A 64 14.32 4.27 13.42
C GLU A 64 14.39 3.54 12.08
N ALA A 65 15.55 3.01 11.70
CA ALA A 65 15.72 2.23 10.48
C ALA A 65 14.81 0.98 10.44
N LEU A 66 14.71 0.25 11.57
CA LEU A 66 13.81 -0.90 11.68
C LEU A 66 12.34 -0.51 11.64
N ALA A 67 11.97 0.63 12.22
CA ALA A 67 10.62 1.16 12.15
C ALA A 67 10.26 1.56 10.71
N GLY A 68 11.17 2.22 10.00
CA GLY A 68 11.01 2.58 8.60
C GLY A 68 10.88 1.36 7.68
N ALA A 69 11.79 0.39 7.80
CA ALA A 69 11.73 -0.87 7.05
C ALA A 69 10.40 -1.61 7.28
N LYS A 70 9.89 -1.62 8.52
CA LYS A 70 8.57 -2.19 8.82
C LYS A 70 7.45 -1.45 8.07
N GLN A 71 7.48 -0.11 8.03
CA GLN A 71 6.45 0.67 7.32
C GLN A 71 6.47 0.36 5.81
N VAL A 72 7.65 0.35 5.20
CA VAL A 72 7.80 0.00 3.77
C VAL A 72 7.30 -1.41 3.49
N HIS A 73 7.62 -2.39 4.33
CA HIS A 73 7.09 -3.76 4.17
C HIS A 73 5.56 -3.86 4.32
N VAL A 74 4.95 -3.06 5.19
CA VAL A 74 3.48 -3.02 5.30
C VAL A 74 2.88 -2.44 4.04
N PHE A 75 3.44 -1.35 3.52
CA PHE A 75 3.06 -0.77 2.24
C PHE A 75 3.18 -1.79 1.10
N ASP A 76 4.31 -2.49 0.99
CA ASP A 76 4.54 -3.50 -0.04
C ASP A 76 3.42 -4.53 -0.07
N ARG A 77 3.08 -5.07 1.09
CA ARG A 77 2.03 -6.07 1.22
C ARG A 77 0.68 -5.49 0.81
N THR A 78 0.34 -4.29 1.26
CA THR A 78 -0.93 -3.64 0.92
C THR A 78 -1.02 -3.33 -0.58
N ALA A 79 0.07 -2.89 -1.20
CA ALA A 79 0.13 -2.69 -2.65
C ALA A 79 -0.02 -4.03 -3.41
N ASP A 80 0.65 -5.11 -2.98
CA ASP A 80 0.52 -6.43 -3.58
C ASP A 80 -0.91 -6.99 -3.46
N GLU A 81 -1.54 -6.84 -2.30
CA GLU A 81 -2.95 -7.21 -2.08
C GLU A 81 -3.89 -6.43 -3.01
N THR A 82 -3.64 -5.13 -3.18
CA THR A 82 -4.42 -4.25 -4.07
C THR A 82 -4.24 -4.64 -5.53
N MET A 83 -2.99 -4.89 -5.95
CA MET A 83 -2.65 -5.35 -7.29
C MET A 83 -3.34 -6.67 -7.63
N ALA A 84 -3.29 -7.65 -6.72
CA ALA A 84 -3.97 -8.93 -6.91
C ALA A 84 -5.49 -8.75 -7.07
N TRP A 85 -6.10 -7.84 -6.31
CA TRP A 85 -7.52 -7.55 -6.42
C TRP A 85 -7.89 -6.87 -7.74
N ILE A 86 -7.07 -5.94 -8.22
CA ILE A 86 -7.22 -5.33 -9.57
C ILE A 86 -7.15 -6.41 -10.65
N GLN A 87 -6.15 -7.29 -10.59
CA GLN A 87 -5.99 -8.39 -11.55
C GLN A 87 -7.16 -9.38 -11.52
N GLU A 88 -7.72 -9.65 -10.35
CA GLU A 88 -8.94 -10.46 -10.22
C GLU A 88 -10.11 -9.80 -10.96
N LYS A 89 -10.34 -8.49 -10.74
CA LYS A 89 -11.40 -7.75 -11.44
C LYS A 89 -11.16 -7.68 -12.95
N ASP A 90 -9.92 -7.53 -13.40
CA ASP A 90 -9.55 -7.54 -14.82
C ASP A 90 -9.83 -8.89 -15.48
N SER A 91 -9.53 -9.99 -14.78
CA SER A 91 -9.81 -11.35 -15.25
C SER A 91 -11.31 -11.60 -15.39
N VAL A 92 -12.11 -11.18 -14.40
CA VAL A 92 -13.58 -11.25 -14.46
C VAL A 92 -14.08 -10.50 -15.69
N LEU A 93 -13.64 -9.24 -15.87
CA LEU A 93 -14.06 -8.38 -16.97
C LEU A 93 -13.71 -8.97 -18.35
N SER A 94 -12.52 -9.57 -18.47
CA SER A 94 -11.99 -10.14 -19.71
C SER A 94 -12.64 -11.48 -20.10
N SER A 95 -13.21 -12.21 -19.13
CA SER A 95 -13.80 -13.52 -19.35
C SER A 95 -15.24 -13.48 -19.90
N GLU A 96 -15.91 -12.32 -19.84
CA GLU A 96 -17.33 -12.22 -20.15
C GLU A 96 -17.62 -11.83 -21.61
N GLY A 97 -18.57 -12.53 -22.24
CA GLY A 97 -19.08 -12.21 -23.57
C GLY A 97 -20.06 -11.03 -23.62
N TYR A 98 -20.66 -10.81 -24.80
CA TYR A 98 -21.58 -9.69 -25.11
C TYR A 98 -23.04 -10.10 -25.38
N GLY A 99 -23.38 -11.39 -25.29
CA GLY A 99 -24.75 -11.87 -25.57
C GLY A 99 -25.12 -11.90 -27.06
N GLN A 100 -26.28 -12.48 -27.38
CA GLN A 100 -26.79 -12.60 -28.76
C GLN A 100 -28.25 -12.15 -28.93
N ASP A 101 -28.95 -11.91 -27.83
CA ASP A 101 -30.35 -11.49 -27.78
C ASP A 101 -30.54 -10.41 -26.70
N LEU A 102 -31.66 -9.69 -26.78
CA LEU A 102 -31.88 -8.49 -25.97
C LEU A 102 -31.95 -8.81 -24.47
N GLU A 103 -32.57 -9.94 -24.10
CA GLU A 103 -32.72 -10.36 -22.70
C GLU A 103 -31.35 -10.68 -22.07
N THR A 104 -30.52 -11.43 -22.80
CA THR A 104 -29.14 -11.74 -22.37
C THR A 104 -28.30 -10.47 -22.26
N ILE A 105 -28.39 -9.55 -23.23
CA ILE A 105 -27.63 -8.29 -23.21
C ILE A 105 -28.04 -7.43 -22.01
N GLN A 106 -29.34 -7.25 -21.75
CA GLN A 106 -29.82 -6.49 -20.60
C GLN A 106 -29.37 -7.09 -19.26
N THR A 107 -29.29 -8.41 -19.17
CA THR A 107 -28.74 -9.10 -18.00
C THR A 107 -27.26 -8.79 -17.82
N LEU A 108 -26.47 -8.79 -18.90
CA LEU A 108 -25.05 -8.42 -18.87
C LEU A 108 -24.83 -6.96 -18.51
N VAL A 109 -25.69 -6.04 -18.98
CA VAL A 109 -25.66 -4.61 -18.60
C VAL A 109 -25.82 -4.45 -17.09
N ARG A 110 -26.87 -5.04 -16.50
CA ARG A 110 -27.10 -4.97 -15.05
C ARG A 110 -25.94 -5.59 -14.24
N LYS A 111 -25.39 -6.69 -14.74
CA LYS A 111 -24.21 -7.32 -14.11
C LYS A 111 -23.01 -6.38 -14.14
N HIS A 112 -22.80 -5.69 -15.27
CA HIS A 112 -21.71 -4.73 -15.41
C HIS A 112 -21.88 -3.48 -14.54
N GLU A 113 -23.10 -2.97 -14.37
CA GLU A 113 -23.38 -1.90 -13.40
C GLU A 113 -23.02 -2.30 -11.96
N GLY A 114 -23.32 -3.56 -11.59
CA GLY A 114 -22.88 -4.14 -10.33
C GLY A 114 -21.35 -4.21 -10.20
N PHE A 115 -20.68 -4.63 -11.27
CA PHE A 115 -19.22 -4.63 -11.33
C PHE A 115 -18.62 -3.21 -11.18
N GLU A 116 -19.16 -2.20 -11.87
CA GLU A 116 -18.71 -0.80 -11.73
C GLU A 116 -18.94 -0.27 -10.31
N THR A 117 -20.00 -0.72 -9.63
CA THR A 117 -20.23 -0.39 -8.21
C THR A 117 -19.16 -1.01 -7.32
N ASP A 118 -18.80 -2.27 -7.54
CA ASP A 118 -17.75 -2.97 -6.79
C ASP A 118 -16.36 -2.32 -6.98
N LEU A 119 -16.11 -1.69 -8.14
CA LEU A 119 -14.87 -0.97 -8.39
C LEU A 119 -14.67 0.22 -7.45
N ALA A 120 -15.72 0.75 -6.81
CA ALA A 120 -15.59 1.84 -5.85
C ALA A 120 -14.71 1.47 -4.65
N ALA A 121 -14.82 0.23 -4.15
CA ALA A 121 -14.00 -0.24 -3.04
C ALA A 121 -12.54 -0.47 -3.45
N VAL A 122 -12.31 -0.93 -4.69
CA VAL A 122 -10.95 -1.05 -5.25
C VAL A 122 -10.31 0.33 -5.39
N LYS A 123 -11.09 1.32 -5.84
CA LYS A 123 -10.63 2.71 -5.97
C LYS A 123 -10.16 3.29 -4.63
N GLU A 124 -10.95 3.12 -3.56
CA GLU A 124 -10.58 3.59 -2.22
C GLU A 124 -9.25 2.95 -1.76
N GLN A 125 -9.08 1.66 -2.04
CA GLN A 125 -7.85 0.95 -1.71
C GLN A 125 -6.65 1.47 -2.52
N VAL A 126 -6.82 1.72 -3.81
CA VAL A 126 -5.79 2.32 -4.67
C VAL A 126 -5.41 3.71 -4.15
N GLU A 127 -6.38 4.56 -3.85
CA GLU A 127 -6.14 5.90 -3.29
C GLU A 127 -5.34 5.83 -1.98
N SER A 128 -5.67 4.88 -1.10
CA SER A 128 -4.90 4.64 0.13
C SER A 128 -3.45 4.23 -0.14
N VAL A 129 -3.20 3.36 -1.12
CA VAL A 129 -1.84 2.98 -1.54
C VAL A 129 -1.08 4.20 -2.09
N VAL A 130 -1.72 5.05 -2.88
CA VAL A 130 -1.12 6.28 -3.43
C VAL A 130 -0.72 7.26 -2.33
N GLU A 131 -1.60 7.50 -1.37
CA GLU A 131 -1.31 8.41 -0.25
C GLU A 131 -0.16 7.90 0.60
N GLU A 132 -0.16 6.60 0.92
CA GLU A 132 0.90 5.98 1.71
C GLU A 132 2.24 5.96 0.95
N ALA A 133 2.23 5.70 -0.36
CA ALA A 133 3.43 5.75 -1.19
C ALA A 133 4.10 7.13 -1.13
N LYS A 134 3.32 8.20 -1.32
CA LYS A 134 3.83 9.58 -1.23
C LYS A 134 4.41 9.89 0.14
N ARG A 135 3.69 9.50 1.21
CA ARG A 135 4.15 9.70 2.58
C ARG A 135 5.46 8.97 2.86
N LEU A 136 5.59 7.72 2.41
CA LEU A 136 6.79 6.92 2.66
C LEU A 136 7.98 7.35 1.79
N ALA A 137 7.75 7.77 0.55
CA ALA A 137 8.79 8.30 -0.33
C ALA A 137 9.44 9.57 0.24
N ASP A 138 8.65 10.43 0.90
CA ASP A 138 9.16 11.63 1.59
C ASP A 138 9.93 11.28 2.87
N LEU A 139 9.47 10.28 3.63
CA LEU A 139 10.07 9.89 4.91
C LEU A 139 11.34 9.03 4.75
N PHE A 140 11.42 8.24 3.68
CA PHE A 140 12.49 7.26 3.46
C PHE A 140 13.10 7.42 2.06
N PRO A 141 13.97 8.43 1.84
CA PRO A 141 14.59 8.69 0.54
C PRO A 141 15.33 7.47 -0.03
N ASP A 142 15.95 6.65 0.82
CA ASP A 142 16.69 5.45 0.41
C ASP A 142 15.78 4.36 -0.19
N ALA A 143 14.48 4.37 0.15
CA ALA A 143 13.48 3.41 -0.35
C ALA A 143 12.58 4.01 -1.44
N ARG A 144 12.77 5.29 -1.78
CA ARG A 144 11.90 6.06 -2.66
C ARG A 144 11.68 5.39 -4.02
N ASP A 145 12.76 5.02 -4.71
CA ASP A 145 12.68 4.44 -6.05
C ASP A 145 11.82 3.16 -6.06
N HIS A 146 11.98 2.30 -5.04
CA HIS A 146 11.18 1.08 -4.89
C HIS A 146 9.70 1.39 -4.63
N ILE A 147 9.42 2.35 -3.76
CA ILE A 147 8.05 2.79 -3.45
C ILE A 147 7.38 3.39 -4.69
N GLU A 148 8.09 4.24 -5.44
CA GLU A 148 7.59 4.90 -6.64
C GLU A 148 7.25 3.90 -7.74
N VAL A 149 8.14 2.94 -8.03
CA VAL A 149 7.86 1.87 -9.02
C VAL A 149 6.57 1.12 -8.67
N LYS A 150 6.44 0.67 -7.42
CA LYS A 150 5.28 -0.14 -7.01
C LYS A 150 3.97 0.64 -7.02
N TYR A 151 4.05 1.93 -6.70
CA TYR A 151 2.94 2.87 -6.81
C TYR A 151 2.53 3.10 -8.28
N GLU A 152 3.49 3.32 -9.17
CA GLU A 152 3.25 3.53 -10.60
C GLU A 152 2.59 2.29 -11.23
N ASP A 153 3.13 1.10 -10.96
CA ASP A 153 2.55 -0.17 -11.42
C ASP A 153 1.09 -0.31 -10.99
N THR A 154 0.78 -0.01 -9.73
CA THR A 154 -0.59 -0.09 -9.18
C THR A 154 -1.54 0.88 -9.89
N LEU A 155 -1.08 2.10 -10.16
CA LEU A 155 -1.87 3.09 -10.88
C LEU A 155 -2.09 2.73 -12.34
N GLU A 156 -1.05 2.23 -13.02
CA GLU A 156 -1.16 1.80 -14.41
C GLU A 156 -2.20 0.69 -14.54
N ALA A 157 -2.08 -0.38 -13.73
CA ALA A 157 -3.03 -1.48 -13.73
C ALA A 157 -4.48 -1.02 -13.41
N TRP A 158 -4.63 -0.08 -12.49
CA TRP A 158 -5.94 0.50 -12.16
C TRP A 158 -6.55 1.28 -13.32
N ASN A 159 -5.75 2.13 -13.99
CA ASN A 159 -6.22 2.91 -15.14
C ASN A 159 -6.58 2.01 -16.33
N GLU A 160 -5.77 0.97 -16.59
CA GLU A 160 -6.09 -0.02 -17.62
C GLU A 160 -7.43 -0.74 -17.35
N LEU A 161 -7.70 -1.10 -16.09
CA LEU A 161 -8.96 -1.71 -15.70
C LEU A 161 -10.15 -0.76 -15.92
N LEU A 162 -10.00 0.52 -15.57
CA LEU A 162 -11.02 1.54 -15.81
C LEU A 162 -11.31 1.72 -17.30
N ASP A 163 -10.27 1.78 -18.13
CA ASP A 163 -10.40 1.90 -19.59
C ASP A 163 -11.12 0.68 -20.19
N LYS A 164 -10.74 -0.54 -19.76
CA LYS A 164 -11.43 -1.77 -20.20
C LYS A 164 -12.89 -1.79 -19.74
N SER A 165 -13.17 -1.34 -18.51
CA SER A 165 -14.55 -1.26 -17.98
C SER A 165 -15.40 -0.31 -18.82
N ALA A 166 -14.89 0.89 -19.09
CA ALA A 166 -15.56 1.87 -19.93
C ALA A 166 -15.82 1.34 -21.35
N GLN A 167 -14.81 0.70 -21.97
CA GLN A 167 -14.98 0.07 -23.29
C GLN A 167 -16.04 -1.04 -23.28
N ARG A 168 -16.14 -1.83 -22.20
CA ARG A 168 -17.16 -2.87 -22.08
C ARG A 168 -18.56 -2.27 -22.00
N ARG A 169 -18.75 -1.23 -21.18
CA ARG A 169 -20.01 -0.49 -21.10
C ARG A 169 -20.47 0.02 -22.47
N ASP A 170 -19.56 0.65 -23.21
CA ASP A 170 -19.87 1.19 -24.53
C ASP A 170 -20.28 0.09 -25.52
N LYS A 171 -19.57 -1.04 -25.52
CA LYS A 171 -19.90 -2.20 -26.36
C LYS A 171 -21.23 -2.85 -25.99
N LEU A 172 -21.54 -2.98 -24.69
CA LEU A 172 -22.82 -3.50 -24.23
C LEU A 172 -23.98 -2.58 -24.64
N SER A 173 -23.81 -1.26 -24.49
CA SER A 173 -24.81 -0.28 -24.93
C SER A 173 -25.05 -0.33 -26.43
N GLN A 174 -23.99 -0.46 -27.25
CA GLN A 174 -24.11 -0.61 -28.70
C GLN A 174 -24.84 -1.91 -29.08
N ALA A 175 -24.51 -3.02 -28.42
CA ALA A 175 -25.17 -4.31 -28.65
C ALA A 175 -26.66 -4.24 -28.28
N GLU A 176 -27.00 -3.62 -27.16
CA GLU A 176 -28.38 -3.44 -26.71
C GLU A 176 -29.20 -2.64 -27.73
N GLN A 177 -28.68 -1.48 -28.18
CA GLN A 177 -29.34 -0.63 -29.17
C GLN A 177 -29.56 -1.37 -30.50
N LEU A 178 -28.54 -2.10 -30.97
CA LEU A 178 -28.63 -2.85 -32.21
C LEU A 178 -29.68 -3.96 -32.13
N GLN A 179 -29.72 -4.69 -31.02
CA GLN A 179 -30.65 -5.79 -30.85
C GLN A 179 -32.10 -5.28 -30.70
N ALA A 180 -32.31 -4.19 -29.95
CA ALA A 180 -33.61 -3.53 -29.86
C ALA A 180 -34.14 -3.10 -31.24
N TYR A 181 -33.28 -2.55 -32.10
CA TYR A 181 -33.65 -2.20 -33.47
C TYR A 181 -34.11 -3.42 -34.30
N PHE A 182 -33.38 -4.54 -34.21
CA PHE A 182 -33.76 -5.74 -34.96
C PHE A 182 -35.03 -6.40 -34.43
N ASP A 183 -35.30 -6.30 -33.13
CA ASP A 183 -36.54 -6.75 -32.52
C ASP A 183 -37.72 -5.91 -33.05
N ASP A 184 -37.62 -4.58 -32.99
CA ASP A 184 -38.61 -3.66 -33.55
C ASP A 184 -38.85 -3.89 -35.05
N TYR A 185 -37.78 -4.11 -35.81
CA TYR A 185 -37.88 -4.41 -37.24
C TYR A 185 -38.61 -5.73 -37.50
N ARG A 186 -38.31 -6.80 -36.75
CA ARG A 186 -38.99 -8.09 -36.89
C ARG A 186 -40.48 -7.97 -36.56
N ASP A 187 -40.82 -7.22 -35.51
CA ASP A 187 -42.21 -6.96 -35.12
C ASP A 187 -42.96 -6.20 -36.22
N LEU A 188 -42.35 -5.15 -36.79
CA LEU A 188 -42.93 -4.41 -37.91
C LEU A 188 -43.16 -5.30 -39.14
N MET A 189 -42.16 -6.11 -39.51
CA MET A 189 -42.26 -7.02 -40.65
C MET A 189 -43.33 -8.08 -40.44
N TYR A 190 -43.49 -8.57 -39.21
CA TYR A 190 -44.58 -9.46 -38.84
C TYR A 190 -45.94 -8.80 -39.06
N VAL A 191 -46.12 -7.56 -38.59
CA VAL A 191 -47.36 -6.79 -38.81
C VAL A 191 -47.66 -6.60 -40.30
N TYR A 192 -46.66 -6.25 -41.11
CA TYR A 192 -46.84 -6.09 -42.56
C TYR A 192 -47.29 -7.39 -43.23
N SER A 193 -46.71 -8.52 -42.84
CA SER A 193 -47.09 -9.83 -43.40
C SER A 193 -48.55 -10.18 -43.10
N GLN A 194 -49.04 -9.84 -41.90
CA GLN A 194 -50.44 -10.06 -41.50
C GLN A 194 -51.40 -9.18 -42.31
N LEU A 195 -51.03 -7.91 -42.53
CA LEU A 195 -51.83 -6.96 -43.31
C LEU A 195 -51.96 -7.37 -44.78
N ILE A 196 -50.93 -7.97 -45.37
CA ILE A 196 -50.95 -8.44 -46.77
C ILE A 196 -51.88 -9.66 -46.96
N GLN A 197 -52.13 -10.43 -45.90
CA GLN A 197 -52.96 -11.64 -45.93
C GLN A 197 -54.46 -11.38 -45.64
N CYS A 198 -54.83 -10.14 -45.32
CA CYS A 198 -56.21 -9.67 -45.15
C CYS A 198 -56.76 -9.07 -46.45
#